data_AF-A0A3B1B1F6-F1
#
_entry.id   AF-A0A3B1B1F6-F1
#
_cell.length_a   1.000
_cell.length_b   1.000
_cell.length_c   1.000
_cell.angle_alpha   90.00
_cell.angle_beta   90.00
_cell.angle_gamma   90.00
#
_symmetry.space_group_name_H-M   'P 1'
#
loop_
_entity.id
_entity.type
_entity.pdbx_description
1 polymer ?
#
loop_
_entity_poly.entity_id
_entity_poly.type
_entity_poly.pdbx_seq_one_letter_code
_entity_poly.pdbx_strand_id
1 'polypeptide(L)'
;MQAVRVADKAIGRIVAAVRQAGDLERTVIIVTSDHGGSGTKHNKALKENISIPWIAAGPGIDRGAALSQIIHIQDTMPTILSLLGEPVPTGLSGRTIALGAD
;
A
#
# COMPACT_ATOMS: atom_id res chain seq x y z
N MET A 1 1.47 -16.56 12.38
CA MET A 1 0.64 -16.77 11.17
C MET A 1 -0.86 -16.60 11.37
N GLN A 2 -1.46 -16.95 12.53
CA GLN A 2 -2.91 -16.81 12.73
C GLN A 2 -3.43 -15.38 12.54
N ALA A 3 -2.77 -14.37 13.14
CA ALA A 3 -3.15 -12.97 12.99
C ALA A 3 -3.14 -12.50 11.52
N VAL A 4 -2.13 -12.91 10.74
CA VAL A 4 -2.05 -12.61 9.30
C VAL A 4 -3.23 -13.20 8.54
N ARG A 5 -3.65 -14.44 8.84
CA ARG A 5 -4.85 -15.05 8.22
C ARG A 5 -6.15 -14.33 8.59
N VAL A 6 -6.22 -13.78 9.81
CA VAL A 6 -7.39 -12.99 10.24
C VAL A 6 -7.44 -11.66 9.49
N ALA A 7 -6.30 -10.98 9.36
CA ALA A 7 -6.18 -9.75 8.58
C ALA A 7 -6.51 -9.98 7.09
N ASP A 8 -5.98 -11.04 6.48
CA ASP A 8 -6.28 -11.43 5.10
C ASP A 8 -7.79 -11.64 4.86
N LYS A 9 -8.46 -12.38 5.75
CA LYS A 9 -9.93 -12.54 5.71
C LYS A 9 -10.67 -11.21 5.87
N ALA A 10 -10.18 -10.30 6.71
CA ALA A 10 -10.79 -8.99 6.89
C ALA A 10 -10.63 -8.11 5.64
N ILE A 11 -9.45 -8.11 5.02
CA ILE A 11 -9.21 -7.45 3.73
C ILE A 11 -10.16 -8.01 2.66
N GLY A 12 -10.31 -9.34 2.58
CA GLY A 12 -11.25 -9.98 1.67
C GLY A 12 -12.70 -9.52 1.84
N ARG A 13 -13.14 -9.24 3.08
CA ARG A 13 -14.48 -8.66 3.35
C ARG A 13 -14.61 -7.24 2.81
N ILE A 14 -13.59 -6.40 2.96
CA ILE A 14 -13.58 -5.03 2.43
C ILE A 14 -13.65 -5.07 0.90
N VAL A 15 -12.80 -5.89 0.26
CA VAL A 15 -12.80 -6.07 -1.21
C VAL A 15 -14.18 -6.55 -1.70
N ALA A 16 -14.78 -7.51 -1.00
CA ALA A 16 -16.12 -8.00 -1.34
C ALA A 16 -17.19 -6.92 -1.20
N ALA A 17 -17.13 -6.09 -0.16
CA ALA A 17 -18.07 -4.98 0.04
C ALA A 17 -17.96 -3.93 -1.08
N VAL A 18 -16.74 -3.53 -1.45
CA VAL A 18 -16.49 -2.62 -2.58
C VAL A 18 -17.03 -3.20 -3.89
N ARG A 19 -16.81 -4.50 -4.12
CA ARG A 19 -17.36 -5.20 -5.29
C ARG A 19 -18.88 -5.23 -5.30
N GLN A 20 -19.52 -5.51 -4.17
CA GLN A 20 -20.98 -5.55 -4.04
C GLN A 20 -21.62 -4.17 -4.24
N ALA A 21 -20.92 -3.09 -3.88
CA ALA A 21 -21.34 -1.72 -4.16
C ALA A 21 -21.26 -1.35 -5.65
N GLY A 22 -20.58 -2.14 -6.48
CA GLY A 22 -20.34 -1.83 -7.90
C GLY A 22 -19.17 -0.86 -8.14
N ASP A 23 -18.29 -0.71 -7.14
CA ASP A 23 -17.29 0.36 -7.10
C ASP A 23 -15.87 -0.11 -7.47
N LEU A 24 -15.69 -1.42 -7.65
CA LEU A 24 -14.36 -2.02 -7.78
C LEU A 24 -13.54 -1.47 -8.96
N GLU A 25 -14.19 -1.21 -10.11
CA GLU A 25 -13.52 -0.70 -11.33
C GLU A 25 -13.04 0.75 -11.20
N ARG A 26 -13.45 1.47 -10.16
CA ARG A 26 -13.00 2.84 -9.84
C ARG A 26 -12.32 2.97 -8.48
N THR A 27 -11.97 1.85 -7.86
CA THR A 27 -11.37 1.82 -6.52
C THR A 27 -9.97 1.25 -6.59
N VAL A 28 -9.00 2.02 -6.11
CA VAL A 28 -7.67 1.52 -5.78
C VAL A 28 -7.65 1.10 -4.31
N ILE A 29 -7.14 -0.09 -4.05
CA ILE A 29 -6.93 -0.64 -2.71
C ILE A 29 -5.43 -0.70 -2.44
N ILE A 30 -4.99 -0.02 -1.39
CA ILE A 30 -3.61 -0.06 -0.90
C ILE A 30 -3.59 -0.80 0.45
N VAL A 31 -2.75 -1.83 0.57
CA VAL A 31 -2.51 -2.57 1.81
C VAL A 31 -1.07 -2.36 2.24
N THR A 32 -0.87 -1.92 3.48
CA THR A 32 0.45 -1.66 4.05
C THR A 32 0.50 -1.99 5.55
N SER A 33 1.68 -1.85 6.17
CA SER A 33 1.88 -1.93 7.63
C SER A 33 2.57 -0.65 8.12
N ASP A 34 2.41 -0.32 9.39
CA ASP A 34 3.09 0.82 10.03
C ASP A 34 4.57 0.53 10.30
N HIS A 35 4.88 -0.69 10.71
CA HIS A 35 6.24 -1.17 10.92
C HIS A 35 6.38 -2.67 10.62
N GLY A 36 7.63 -3.12 10.47
CA GLY A 36 7.97 -4.54 10.40
C GLY A 36 8.03 -5.15 11.81
N GLY A 37 8.53 -6.37 11.96
CA GLY A 37 8.64 -6.99 13.28
C GLY A 37 9.46 -8.27 13.34
N SER A 38 10.14 -8.43 14.47
CA SER A 38 10.95 -9.61 14.85
C SER A 38 10.66 -10.00 16.30
N GLY A 39 9.66 -10.86 16.50
CA GLY A 39 9.19 -11.23 17.83
C GLY A 39 8.57 -10.05 18.58
N THR A 40 9.02 -9.77 19.80
CA THR A 40 8.43 -8.73 20.69
C THR A 40 9.32 -7.49 20.85
N LYS A 41 10.45 -7.42 20.16
CA LYS A 41 11.40 -6.29 20.27
C LYS A 41 11.44 -5.50 18.97
N HIS A 42 11.52 -4.17 19.11
CA HIS A 42 11.69 -3.26 17.99
C HIS A 42 13.09 -2.67 17.99
N ASN A 43 13.81 -2.86 16.89
CA ASN A 43 15.11 -2.27 16.63
C ASN A 43 15.15 -1.73 15.20
N LYS A 44 15.26 -0.41 15.05
CA LYS A 44 15.27 0.29 13.76
C LYS A 44 16.47 -0.05 12.89
N ALA A 45 17.54 -0.61 13.47
CA ALA A 45 18.70 -1.07 12.72
C ALA A 45 18.45 -2.43 12.02
N LEU A 46 17.39 -3.16 12.41
CA LEU A 46 17.06 -4.45 11.80
C LEU A 46 16.11 -4.26 10.63
N LYS A 47 16.52 -4.76 9.46
CA LYS A 47 15.75 -4.68 8.21
C LYS A 47 14.31 -5.20 8.37
N GLU A 48 14.14 -6.30 9.08
CA GLU A 48 12.84 -6.93 9.36
C GLU A 48 11.89 -6.07 10.22
N ASN A 49 12.40 -5.10 10.97
CA ASN A 49 11.59 -4.17 11.77
C ASN A 49 11.19 -2.90 10.99
N ILE A 50 11.82 -2.64 9.84
CA ILE A 50 11.58 -1.45 9.01
C ILE A 50 11.04 -1.80 7.62
N SER A 51 11.11 -3.08 7.22
CA SER A 51 10.52 -3.58 5.98
C SER A 51 9.06 -3.93 6.22
N ILE A 52 8.18 -3.34 5.43
CA ILE A 52 6.73 -3.51 5.50
C ILE A 52 6.19 -4.05 4.17
N PRO A 53 5.07 -4.78 4.16
CA PRO A 53 4.33 -4.99 2.92
C PRO A 53 3.82 -3.64 2.41
N TRP A 54 3.84 -3.44 1.10
CA TRP A 54 3.15 -2.34 0.44
C TRP A 54 2.62 -2.88 -0.89
N ILE A 55 1.31 -2.97 -1.01
CA ILE A 55 0.61 -3.59 -2.14
C ILE A 55 -0.46 -2.60 -2.61
N ALA A 56 -0.53 -2.35 -3.91
CA ALA A 56 -1.61 -1.58 -4.52
C ALA A 56 -2.28 -2.41 -5.63
N ALA A 57 -3.60 -2.32 -5.73
CA ALA A 57 -4.38 -3.00 -6.75
C ALA A 57 -5.64 -2.19 -7.10
N GLY A 58 -5.95 -2.07 -8.39
CA GLY A 58 -7.09 -1.29 -8.87
C GLY A 58 -6.91 -0.82 -10.32
N PRO A 59 -7.79 0.06 -10.80
CA PRO A 59 -7.68 0.64 -12.14
C PRO A 59 -6.38 1.45 -12.28
N GLY A 60 -5.75 1.35 -13.45
CA GLY A 60 -4.50 2.06 -13.74
C GLY A 60 -3.24 1.52 -13.03
N ILE A 61 -3.34 0.39 -12.33
CA ILE A 61 -2.20 -0.25 -11.66
C ILE A 61 -1.77 -1.52 -12.41
N ASP A 62 -0.49 -1.64 -12.70
CA ASP A 62 0.07 -2.78 -13.42
C ASP A 62 -0.08 -4.07 -12.61
N ARG A 63 -0.67 -5.10 -13.25
CA ARG A 63 -0.93 -6.38 -12.60
C ARG A 63 0.35 -7.22 -12.55
N GLY A 64 0.68 -7.72 -11.37
CA GLY A 64 1.83 -8.62 -11.18
C GLY A 64 3.19 -7.91 -11.25
N ALA A 65 3.21 -6.58 -11.29
CA ALA A 65 4.43 -5.81 -11.20
C ALA A 65 5.00 -5.86 -9.77
N ALA A 66 6.33 -5.86 -9.68
CA ALA A 66 7.06 -5.66 -8.44
C ALA A 66 7.59 -4.22 -8.39
N LEU A 67 7.67 -3.66 -7.19
CA LEU A 67 8.34 -2.37 -6.99
C LEU A 67 9.80 -2.48 -7.41
N SER A 68 10.21 -1.68 -8.39
CA SER A 68 11.56 -1.66 -8.95
C SER A 68 12.55 -0.86 -8.11
N GLN A 69 12.06 -0.11 -7.11
CA GLN A 69 12.85 0.76 -6.24
C GLN A 69 12.43 0.63 -4.77
N ILE A 70 13.32 1.02 -3.88
CA ILE A 70 13.00 1.16 -2.46
C ILE A 70 12.06 2.36 -2.31
N ILE A 71 10.95 2.14 -1.62
CA ILE A 71 9.98 3.16 -1.25
C ILE A 71 9.92 3.31 0.27
N HIS A 72 9.35 4.41 0.72
CA HIS A 72 9.11 4.72 2.12
C HIS A 72 7.62 4.83 2.40
N ILE A 73 7.18 4.58 3.63
CA ILE A 73 5.76 4.73 4.00
C ILE A 73 5.23 6.14 3.72
N GLN A 74 6.11 7.15 3.78
CA GLN A 74 5.80 8.56 3.48
C GLN A 74 5.41 8.78 2.00
N ASP A 75 5.79 7.87 1.11
CA ASP A 75 5.43 7.89 -0.32
C ASP A 75 3.93 7.57 -0.54
N THR A 76 3.26 6.98 0.46
CA THR A 76 1.85 6.57 0.36
C THR A 76 0.93 7.78 0.13
N MET A 77 1.12 8.86 0.89
CA MET A 77 0.27 10.06 0.78
C MET A 77 0.38 10.77 -0.58
N PRO A 78 1.57 11.14 -1.10
CA PRO A 78 1.67 11.75 -2.43
C PRO A 78 1.18 10.80 -3.53
N THR A 79 1.34 9.48 -3.37
CA THR A 79 0.79 8.49 -4.29
C THR A 79 -0.73 8.49 -4.29
N ILE A 80 -1.39 8.56 -3.12
CA ILE A 80 -2.86 8.66 -3.04
C ILE A 80 -3.36 9.95 -3.69
N LEU A 81 -2.74 11.09 -3.42
CA LEU A 81 -3.12 12.36 -4.04
C LEU A 81 -3.00 12.29 -5.57
N SER A 82 -1.90 11.73 -6.07
CA SER A 82 -1.68 11.52 -7.51
C SER A 82 -2.76 10.62 -8.12
N LEU A 83 -3.15 9.53 -7.45
CA LEU A 83 -4.20 8.62 -7.91
C LEU A 83 -5.59 9.27 -7.94
N LEU A 84 -5.84 10.23 -7.05
CA LEU A 84 -7.07 11.01 -7.01
C LEU A 84 -7.08 12.18 -8.01
N GLY A 85 -5.97 12.42 -8.71
CA GLY A 85 -5.81 13.60 -9.58
C GLY A 85 -5.67 14.91 -8.80
N GLU A 86 -5.36 14.84 -7.52
CA GLU A 86 -5.21 15.99 -6.63
C GLU A 86 -3.78 16.54 -6.66
N PRO A 87 -3.59 17.86 -6.49
CA PRO A 87 -2.25 18.44 -6.41
C PRO A 87 -1.43 17.85 -5.27
N VAL A 88 -0.21 17.39 -5.58
CA VAL A 88 0.75 16.93 -4.57
C VAL A 88 1.51 18.14 -4.01
N PRO A 89 1.47 18.41 -2.69
CA PRO A 89 2.23 19.51 -2.09
C PRO A 89 3.74 19.39 -2.32
N THR A 90 4.40 20.53 -2.44
CA THR A 90 5.87 20.59 -2.50
C THR A 90 6.48 20.46 -1.09
N GLY A 91 7.75 20.05 -1.00
CA GLY A 91 8.47 19.95 0.28
C GLY A 91 8.16 18.72 1.12
N LEU A 92 7.40 17.75 0.58
CA LEU A 92 7.16 16.47 1.24
C LEU A 92 8.43 15.61 1.29
N SER A 93 8.58 14.84 2.37
CA SER A 93 9.64 13.83 2.46
C SER A 93 9.41 12.65 1.52
N GLY A 94 8.14 12.31 1.27
CA GLY A 94 7.75 11.24 0.36
C GLY A 94 7.56 11.71 -1.08
N ARG A 95 7.50 10.75 -2.00
CA ARG A 95 7.36 10.95 -3.44
C ARG A 95 6.27 10.04 -3.99
N THR A 96 5.67 10.40 -5.12
CA THR A 96 4.72 9.54 -5.82
C THR A 96 5.41 8.27 -6.32
N ILE A 97 4.81 7.12 -6.04
CA ILE A 97 5.25 5.82 -6.56
C ILE A 97 4.63 5.64 -7.94
N ALA A 98 5.45 5.25 -8.93
CA ALA A 98 4.94 4.84 -10.24
C ALA A 98 4.25 3.46 -10.12
N LEU A 99 2.94 3.40 -10.38
CA LEU A 99 2.12 2.20 -10.19
C LEU A 99 1.55 1.61 -11.50
N GLY A 100 1.67 2.31 -12.61
CA GLY A 100 1.26 1.86 -13.93
C GLY A 100 2.19 2.41 -15.00
N ALA A 101 2.07 1.90 -16.22
CA ALA A 101 2.71 2.51 -17.39
C ALA A 101 2.07 3.88 -17.65
N ASP A 102 2.83 4.95 -17.47
CA ASP A 102 2.58 6.22 -18.17
C ASP A 102 2.70 6.03 -19.69
#